data_AF-A0A3E4KIW1-F1
#
_entry.id   AF-A0A3E4KIW1-F1
#
_cell.length_a   1.000
_cell.length_b   1.000
_cell.length_c   1.000
_cell.angle_alpha   90.00
_cell.angle_beta   90.00
_cell.angle_gamma   90.00
#
_symmetry.space_group_name_H-M   'P 1'
#
loop_
_entity.id
_entity.type
_entity.pdbx_description
1 polymer ?
#
loop_
_entity_poly.entity_id
_entity_poly.type
_entity_poly.pdbx_seq_one_letter_code
_entity_poly.pdbx_strand_id
1 'polypeptide(L)'
;MKTNQEMVRYIDSFSVVQRTSDGYFDGTELLRQWNNVEGNPRRQMSKFLESDNTSEFLKALAEDESHRAKMLIGENQLLIKVKGRNTKEGKTPDKVWMNPLLFIKFAMWINPAFEVKVLRFVYDEMIRYRNDAGDAYKELGSAVQKIVPKEFMPKAMQKVGEALNWVVFNSHEKMLRNKQGDESKQRELWQLEKKVADLINEGFITNFDNLISYLRKQYSKRNYPAVFQLQQENTNFIHYK
;
A
#
# COMPACT_ATOMS: atom_id res chain seq x y z
N MET A 1 8.75 -18.69 15.23
CA MET A 1 8.03 -18.83 13.93
C MET A 1 7.44 -17.46 13.60
N LYS A 2 7.96 -16.73 12.61
CA LYS A 2 7.39 -15.41 12.24
C LYS A 2 6.06 -15.66 11.54
N THR A 3 4.96 -15.14 12.07
CA THR A 3 3.64 -15.19 11.44
C THR A 3 3.75 -14.57 10.04
N ASN A 4 3.39 -15.31 9.00
CA ASN A 4 3.42 -14.79 7.64
C ASN A 4 2.43 -13.61 7.57
N GLN A 5 2.92 -12.39 7.29
CA GLN A 5 2.07 -11.21 7.15
C GLN A 5 1.64 -11.09 5.69
N GLU A 6 0.35 -10.87 5.47
CA GLU A 6 -0.19 -10.56 4.14
C GLU A 6 -0.26 -9.03 3.99
N MET A 7 0.15 -8.53 2.84
CA MET A 7 0.02 -7.13 2.43
C MET A 7 -1.08 -7.04 1.38
N VAL A 8 -2.01 -6.12 1.55
CA VAL A 8 -3.05 -5.84 0.55
C VAL A 8 -2.60 -4.64 -0.28
N ARG A 9 -2.63 -4.79 -1.61
CA ARG A 9 -2.49 -3.71 -2.59
C ARG A 9 -3.77 -3.61 -3.42
N TYR A 10 -3.83 -2.62 -4.30
CA TYR A 10 -4.98 -2.45 -5.18
C TYR A 10 -4.51 -2.30 -6.64
N ILE A 11 -5.19 -2.98 -7.55
CA ILE A 11 -5.08 -2.74 -8.99
C ILE A 11 -6.45 -2.24 -9.43
N ASP A 12 -6.54 -0.93 -9.68
CA ASP A 12 -7.82 -0.25 -9.93
C ASP A 12 -8.78 -0.48 -8.74
N SER A 13 -9.97 -1.05 -8.95
CA SER A 13 -10.92 -1.37 -7.88
C SER A 13 -10.71 -2.73 -7.20
N PHE A 14 -9.72 -3.51 -7.64
CA PHE A 14 -9.50 -4.89 -7.15
C PHE A 14 -8.40 -4.92 -6.10
N SER A 15 -8.72 -5.49 -4.94
CA SER A 15 -7.71 -5.76 -3.93
C SER A 15 -6.90 -7.01 -4.30
N VAL A 16 -5.58 -6.92 -4.17
CA VAL A 16 -4.65 -8.02 -4.43
C VAL A 16 -3.83 -8.29 -3.18
N VAL A 17 -3.89 -9.53 -2.69
CA VAL A 17 -3.21 -9.94 -1.46
C VAL A 17 -1.86 -10.55 -1.81
N GLN A 18 -0.80 -10.00 -1.23
CA GLN A 18 0.58 -10.43 -1.42
C GLN A 18 1.16 -10.96 -0.10
N ARG A 19 1.79 -12.14 -0.11
CA ARG A 19 2.54 -12.63 1.05
C ARG A 19 3.85 -11.85 1.19
N THR A 20 4.13 -11.35 2.38
CA THR A 20 5.40 -10.62 2.63
C THR A 20 6.61 -11.56 2.73
N SER A 21 6.41 -12.84 2.98
CA SER A 21 7.49 -13.83 3.10
C SER A 21 8.23 -14.12 1.80
N ASP A 22 7.47 -14.20 0.70
CA ASP A 22 7.96 -14.73 -0.58
C ASP A 22 7.38 -13.98 -1.79
N GLY A 23 6.54 -12.96 -1.55
CA GLY A 23 6.00 -12.09 -2.58
C GLY A 23 4.84 -12.69 -3.38
N TYR A 24 4.37 -13.91 -3.10
CA TYR A 24 3.31 -14.55 -3.89
C TYR A 24 1.98 -13.81 -3.73
N PHE A 25 1.20 -13.79 -4.80
CA PHE A 25 -0.12 -13.17 -4.82
C PHE A 25 -1.24 -14.21 -4.82
N ASP A 26 -2.38 -13.85 -4.22
CA ASP A 26 -3.59 -14.68 -4.20
C ASP A 26 -4.38 -14.52 -5.50
N GLY A 27 -4.18 -15.45 -6.44
CA GLY A 27 -4.87 -15.46 -7.73
C GLY A 27 -6.35 -15.87 -7.63
N THR A 28 -6.73 -16.64 -6.60
CA THR A 28 -8.14 -17.01 -6.40
C THR A 28 -8.96 -15.79 -6.02
N GLU A 29 -8.43 -14.97 -5.12
CA GLU A 29 -9.15 -13.80 -4.61
C GLU A 29 -9.35 -12.73 -5.69
N LEU A 30 -8.34 -12.47 -6.52
CA LEU A 30 -8.50 -11.59 -7.68
C LEU A 30 -9.56 -12.12 -8.66
N LEU A 31 -9.51 -13.42 -8.98
CA LEU A 31 -10.48 -14.04 -9.90
C LEU A 31 -11.91 -13.96 -9.36
N ARG A 32 -12.08 -14.17 -8.04
CA ARG A 32 -13.37 -14.08 -7.36
C ARG A 32 -13.93 -12.67 -7.45
N GLN A 33 -13.13 -11.65 -7.13
CA GLN A 33 -13.56 -10.25 -7.24
C GLN A 33 -13.93 -9.90 -8.69
N TRP A 34 -13.10 -10.28 -9.67
CA TRP A 34 -13.39 -10.03 -11.09
C TRP A 34 -14.74 -10.60 -11.53
N ASN A 35 -15.00 -11.86 -11.18
CA ASN A 35 -16.22 -12.58 -11.57
C ASN A 35 -17.48 -12.09 -10.85
N ASN A 36 -17.34 -11.35 -9.75
CA ASN A 36 -18.46 -10.78 -8.98
C ASN A 36 -18.87 -9.38 -9.47
N VAL A 37 -18.13 -8.79 -10.40
CA VAL A 37 -18.50 -7.51 -11.02
C VAL A 37 -19.52 -7.76 -12.12
N GLU A 38 -20.64 -7.04 -12.06
CA GLU A 38 -21.69 -7.13 -13.07
C GLU A 38 -21.16 -6.69 -14.45
N GLY A 39 -21.54 -7.42 -15.50
CA GLY A 39 -21.09 -7.17 -16.87
C GLY A 39 -19.70 -7.74 -17.22
N ASN A 40 -18.92 -8.20 -16.25
CA ASN A 40 -17.63 -8.83 -16.53
C ASN A 40 -17.81 -10.22 -17.17
N PRO A 41 -17.01 -10.56 -18.21
CA PRO A 41 -16.97 -11.91 -18.73
C PRO A 41 -16.43 -12.87 -17.67
N ARG A 42 -17.15 -13.98 -17.48
CA ARG A 42 -16.76 -15.00 -16.50
C ARG A 42 -15.44 -15.66 -16.89
N ARG A 43 -14.47 -15.63 -15.96
CA ARG A 43 -13.17 -16.27 -16.09
C ARG A 43 -13.06 -17.49 -15.19
N GLN A 44 -12.27 -18.47 -15.63
CA GLN A 44 -11.99 -19.69 -14.89
C GLN A 44 -10.48 -19.91 -14.84
N MET A 45 -9.97 -20.24 -13.65
CA MET A 45 -8.53 -20.43 -13.43
C MET A 45 -7.95 -21.53 -14.33
N SER A 46 -8.68 -22.62 -14.55
CA SER A 46 -8.28 -23.71 -15.45
C SER A 46 -7.97 -23.21 -16.85
N LYS A 47 -8.82 -22.35 -17.44
CA LYS A 47 -8.61 -21.80 -18.78
C LYS A 47 -7.29 -21.01 -18.92
N PHE A 48 -6.82 -20.39 -17.84
CA PHE A 48 -5.52 -19.73 -17.84
C PHE A 48 -4.39 -20.75 -17.74
N LEU A 49 -4.46 -21.63 -16.74
CA LEU A 49 -3.40 -22.59 -16.40
C LEU A 49 -3.20 -23.67 -17.48
N GLU A 50 -4.27 -24.06 -18.18
CA GLU A 50 -4.26 -25.11 -19.20
C GLU A 50 -3.94 -24.57 -20.60
N SER A 51 -3.72 -23.25 -20.75
CA SER A 51 -3.34 -22.69 -22.04
C SER A 51 -1.87 -22.97 -22.37
N ASP A 52 -1.59 -23.24 -23.64
CA ASP A 52 -0.21 -23.49 -24.12
C ASP A 52 0.72 -22.33 -23.80
N ASN A 53 0.27 -21.10 -24.03
CA ASN A 53 1.02 -19.88 -23.71
C ASN A 53 1.38 -19.78 -22.21
N THR A 54 0.48 -20.17 -21.30
CA THR A 54 0.80 -20.19 -19.86
C THR A 54 1.76 -21.32 -19.52
N SER A 55 1.62 -22.48 -20.15
CA SER A 55 2.52 -23.63 -19.95
C SER A 55 3.93 -23.34 -20.42
N GLU A 56 4.10 -22.73 -21.60
CA GLU A 56 5.38 -22.26 -22.11
C GLU A 56 6.00 -21.20 -21.21
N PHE A 57 5.18 -20.25 -20.75
CA PHE A 57 5.64 -19.23 -19.81
C PHE A 57 6.09 -19.80 -18.47
N LEU A 58 5.38 -20.80 -17.91
CA LEU A 58 5.77 -21.44 -16.66
C LEU A 58 7.13 -22.12 -16.77
N LYS A 59 7.42 -22.79 -17.89
CA LYS A 59 8.73 -23.40 -18.17
C LYS A 59 9.82 -22.33 -18.23
N ALA A 60 9.60 -21.28 -19.02
CA ALA A 60 10.55 -20.17 -19.15
C ALA A 60 10.80 -19.47 -17.81
N LEU A 61 9.74 -19.24 -17.02
CA LEU A 61 9.83 -18.62 -15.71
C LEU A 61 10.57 -19.52 -14.71
N ALA A 62 10.33 -20.84 -14.75
CA ALA A 62 11.02 -21.79 -13.87
C ALA A 62 12.53 -21.82 -14.14
N GLU A 63 12.92 -21.82 -15.41
CA GLU A 63 14.32 -21.75 -15.83
C GLU A 63 14.99 -20.45 -15.37
N ASP A 64 14.35 -19.31 -15.63
CA ASP A 64 14.85 -17.98 -15.25
C ASP A 64 14.97 -17.80 -13.73
N GLU A 65 13.96 -18.21 -12.95
CA GLU A 65 14.02 -18.22 -11.48
C GLU A 65 15.10 -19.18 -10.97
N SER A 66 15.29 -20.33 -11.62
CA SER A 66 16.35 -21.28 -11.24
C SER A 66 17.74 -20.66 -11.39
N HIS A 67 17.97 -19.95 -12.50
CA HIS A 67 19.22 -19.24 -12.74
C HIS A 67 19.44 -18.13 -11.72
N ARG A 68 18.40 -17.34 -11.39
CA ARG A 68 18.49 -16.27 -10.38
C ARG A 68 18.78 -16.81 -8.98
N ALA A 69 18.07 -17.86 -8.56
CA ALA A 69 18.21 -18.44 -7.24
C ALA A 69 19.45 -19.35 -7.08
N LYS A 70 20.11 -19.70 -8.19
CA LYS A 70 21.19 -20.71 -8.26
C LYS A 70 20.76 -22.06 -7.66
N MET A 71 19.51 -22.43 -7.88
CA MET A 71 18.90 -23.68 -7.41
C MET A 71 17.78 -24.08 -8.38
N LEU A 72 17.50 -25.38 -8.52
CA LEU A 72 16.39 -25.83 -9.35
C LEU A 72 15.03 -25.41 -8.77
N ILE A 73 14.30 -24.56 -9.50
CA ILE A 73 12.93 -24.15 -9.24
C ILE A 73 12.01 -24.91 -10.19
N GLY A 74 11.11 -25.71 -9.64
CA GLY A 74 10.07 -26.41 -10.40
C GLY A 74 8.82 -25.56 -10.59
N GLU A 75 8.00 -25.87 -11.59
CA GLU A 75 6.72 -25.20 -11.85
C GLU A 75 5.76 -25.25 -10.64
N ASN A 76 5.82 -26.34 -9.86
CA ASN A 76 5.06 -26.52 -8.63
C ASN A 76 5.43 -25.54 -7.52
N GLN A 77 6.60 -24.90 -7.61
CA GLN A 77 7.00 -23.82 -6.71
C GLN A 77 6.38 -22.51 -7.17
N LEU A 78 6.29 -22.26 -8.49
CA LEU A 78 5.72 -21.03 -9.07
C LEU A 78 4.20 -20.90 -8.85
N LEU A 79 3.51 -22.02 -8.68
CA LEU A 79 2.06 -22.09 -8.47
C LEU A 79 1.74 -23.04 -7.31
N ILE A 80 1.27 -22.49 -6.18
CA ILE A 80 0.96 -23.27 -4.98
C ILE A 80 -0.56 -23.30 -4.77
N LYS A 81 -1.16 -24.48 -4.93
CA LYS A 81 -2.58 -24.71 -4.65
C LYS A 81 -2.76 -25.16 -3.20
N VAL A 82 -3.55 -24.43 -2.42
CA VAL A 82 -3.88 -24.74 -1.03
C VAL A 82 -5.37 -24.98 -0.92
N LYS A 83 -5.75 -26.17 -0.46
CA LYS A 83 -7.16 -26.48 -0.18
C LYS A 83 -7.61 -25.79 1.10
N GLY A 84 -8.84 -25.30 1.07
CA GLY A 84 -9.54 -24.74 2.20
C GLY A 84 -9.70 -25.76 3.33
N ARG A 85 -9.66 -25.27 4.56
CA ARG A 85 -9.77 -26.08 5.78
C ARG A 85 -11.15 -25.90 6.39
N ASN A 86 -11.67 -26.97 6.98
CA ASN A 86 -12.88 -26.88 7.79
C ASN A 86 -12.53 -26.22 9.12
N THR A 87 -13.24 -25.15 9.46
CA THR A 87 -13.12 -24.43 10.72
C THR A 87 -14.48 -24.40 11.41
N LYS A 88 -14.53 -23.89 12.64
CA LYS A 88 -15.79 -23.70 13.38
C LYS A 88 -16.77 -22.76 12.66
N GLU A 89 -16.26 -21.86 11.82
CA GLU A 89 -17.02 -20.86 11.06
C GLU A 89 -17.33 -21.32 9.63
N GLY A 90 -17.01 -22.58 9.29
CA GLY A 90 -17.18 -23.15 7.96
C GLY A 90 -15.87 -23.43 7.25
N LYS A 91 -15.95 -23.80 5.97
CA LYS A 91 -14.77 -24.13 5.15
C LYS A 91 -14.14 -22.84 4.61
N THR A 92 -12.84 -22.63 4.86
CA THR A 92 -12.12 -21.50 4.25
C THR A 92 -12.04 -21.68 2.73
N PRO A 93 -11.90 -20.60 1.94
CA PRO A 93 -11.72 -20.71 0.50
C PRO A 93 -10.45 -21.47 0.13
N ASP A 94 -10.48 -22.17 -1.02
CA ASP A 94 -9.27 -22.69 -1.65
C ASP A 94 -8.43 -21.50 -2.18
N LYS A 95 -7.11 -21.56 -2.05
CA LYS A 95 -6.20 -20.50 -2.52
C LYS A 95 -5.25 -21.01 -3.59
N VAL A 96 -5.00 -20.17 -4.59
CA VAL A 96 -3.96 -20.38 -5.60
C VAL A 96 -2.96 -19.24 -5.48
N TRP A 97 -1.82 -19.53 -4.86
CA TRP A 97 -0.72 -18.59 -4.73
C TRP A 97 0.14 -18.64 -5.97
N MET A 98 0.40 -17.48 -6.57
CA MET A 98 1.19 -17.34 -7.79
C MET A 98 2.47 -16.56 -7.50
N ASN A 99 3.58 -17.01 -8.08
CA ASN A 99 4.80 -16.22 -8.21
C ASN A 99 4.46 -14.83 -8.79
N PRO A 100 5.13 -13.73 -8.37
CA PRO A 100 4.84 -12.38 -8.83
C PRO A 100 4.68 -12.23 -10.35
N LEU A 101 5.58 -12.81 -11.15
CA LEU A 101 5.54 -12.69 -12.61
C LEU A 101 4.39 -13.51 -13.21
N LEU A 102 4.12 -14.69 -12.65
CA LEU A 102 2.95 -15.49 -13.02
C LEU A 102 1.63 -14.76 -12.70
N PHE A 103 1.56 -14.10 -11.54
CA PHE A 103 0.40 -13.31 -11.16
C PHE A 103 0.17 -12.14 -12.10
N ILE A 104 1.22 -11.40 -12.49
CA ILE A 104 1.11 -10.31 -13.47
C ILE A 104 0.57 -10.85 -14.80
N LYS A 105 1.13 -11.95 -15.32
CA LYS A 105 0.61 -12.61 -16.54
C LYS A 105 -0.86 -13.03 -16.40
N PHE A 106 -1.22 -13.61 -15.26
CA PHE A 106 -2.60 -13.99 -14.95
C PHE A 106 -3.54 -12.78 -14.92
N ALA A 107 -3.15 -11.70 -14.24
CA ALA A 107 -3.95 -10.48 -14.14
C ALA A 107 -4.15 -9.83 -15.51
N MET A 108 -3.13 -9.78 -16.36
CA MET A 108 -3.25 -9.28 -17.73
C MET A 108 -4.20 -10.15 -18.58
N TRP A 109 -4.16 -11.47 -18.41
CA TRP A 109 -5.03 -12.40 -19.14
C TRP A 109 -6.53 -12.24 -18.81
N ILE A 110 -6.87 -11.75 -17.62
CA ILE A 110 -8.27 -11.60 -17.19
C ILE A 110 -9.07 -10.74 -18.17
N ASN A 111 -8.53 -9.60 -18.62
CA ASN A 111 -9.21 -8.72 -19.58
C ASN A 111 -8.25 -7.65 -20.15
N PRO A 112 -8.33 -7.31 -21.45
CA PRO A 112 -7.45 -6.31 -22.07
C PRO A 112 -7.52 -4.89 -21.46
N ALA A 113 -8.70 -4.44 -21.04
CA ALA A 113 -8.82 -3.14 -20.35
C ALA A 113 -8.18 -3.20 -18.95
N PHE A 114 -8.30 -4.33 -18.27
CA PHE A 114 -7.65 -4.56 -16.99
C PHE A 114 -6.13 -4.74 -17.14
N GLU A 115 -5.65 -5.34 -18.23
CA GLU A 115 -4.22 -5.45 -18.57
C GLU A 115 -3.53 -4.08 -18.59
N VAL A 116 -4.17 -3.05 -19.15
CA VAL A 116 -3.65 -1.67 -19.11
C VAL A 116 -3.46 -1.18 -17.67
N LYS A 117 -4.40 -1.53 -16.77
CA LYS A 117 -4.31 -1.19 -15.34
C LYS A 117 -3.18 -1.94 -14.65
N VAL A 118 -3.01 -3.22 -14.96
CA VAL A 118 -1.91 -4.05 -14.44
C VAL A 118 -0.56 -3.52 -14.91
N LEU A 119 -0.43 -3.13 -16.18
CA LEU A 119 0.80 -2.55 -16.72
C LEU A 119 1.12 -1.20 -16.08
N ARG A 120 0.12 -0.34 -15.88
CA ARG A 120 0.29 0.92 -15.13
C ARG A 120 0.70 0.66 -13.69
N PHE A 121 0.06 -0.28 -13.01
CA PHE A 121 0.44 -0.69 -11.66
C PHE A 121 1.91 -1.13 -11.59
N VAL A 122 2.36 -2.00 -12.50
CA VAL A 122 3.77 -2.45 -12.54
C VAL A 122 4.72 -1.30 -12.86
N TYR A 123 4.32 -0.38 -13.75
CA TYR A 123 5.11 0.79 -14.14
C TYR A 123 5.20 1.84 -13.03
N ASP A 124 4.08 2.15 -12.38
CA ASP A 124 3.93 3.21 -11.38
C ASP A 124 4.45 2.78 -10.00
N GLU A 125 4.29 1.51 -9.60
CA GLU A 125 4.59 1.06 -8.23
C GLU A 125 6.08 0.77 -7.95
N MET A 126 6.96 0.61 -8.94
CA MET A 126 8.29 0.04 -8.66
C MET A 126 9.43 1.05 -8.45
N ILE A 127 9.33 2.30 -8.92
CA ILE A 127 10.47 3.24 -8.85
C ILE A 127 10.10 4.61 -8.26
N ARG A 128 8.87 5.10 -8.45
CA ARG A 128 8.53 6.47 -8.06
C ARG A 128 8.17 6.58 -6.57
N TYR A 129 7.19 5.84 -6.08
CA TYR A 129 6.67 6.05 -4.72
C TYR A 129 7.57 5.54 -3.60
N ARG A 130 8.41 4.52 -3.87
CA ARG A 130 9.41 4.03 -2.89
C ARG A 130 10.54 5.04 -2.66
N ASN A 131 11.03 5.66 -3.73
CA ASN A 131 12.07 6.69 -3.63
C ASN A 131 11.47 7.99 -3.09
N ASP A 132 10.31 8.40 -3.62
CA ASP A 132 9.66 9.66 -3.28
C ASP A 132 9.23 9.76 -1.81
N ALA A 133 8.61 8.71 -1.23
CA ALA A 133 8.21 8.73 0.20
C ALA A 133 9.41 8.60 1.15
N GLY A 134 10.43 7.82 0.77
CA GLY A 134 11.67 7.71 1.54
C GLY A 134 12.46 9.01 1.55
N ASP A 135 12.52 9.70 0.42
CA ASP A 135 13.25 10.96 0.27
C ASP A 135 12.46 12.16 0.82
N ALA A 136 11.13 12.19 0.68
CA ALA A 136 10.30 13.21 1.31
C ALA A 136 10.38 13.15 2.85
N TYR A 137 10.42 11.97 3.46
CA TYR A 137 10.59 11.86 4.91
C TYR A 137 11.98 12.30 5.39
N LYS A 138 13.04 12.03 4.61
CA LYS A 138 14.40 12.55 4.89
C LYS A 138 14.43 14.07 4.79
N GLU A 139 13.86 14.62 3.73
CA GLU A 139 13.78 16.07 3.49
C GLU A 139 12.96 16.78 4.58
N LEU A 140 11.83 16.20 4.99
CA LEU A 140 11.08 16.63 6.15
C LEU A 140 11.95 16.61 7.41
N GLY A 141 12.73 15.54 7.62
CA GLY A 141 13.69 15.48 8.73
C GLY A 141 14.71 16.62 8.67
N SER A 142 15.28 16.89 7.51
CA SER A 142 16.21 18.02 7.32
C SER A 142 15.55 19.36 7.60
N ALA A 143 14.28 19.55 7.23
CA ALA A 143 13.52 20.75 7.53
C ALA A 143 13.22 20.88 9.03
N VAL A 144 12.72 19.81 9.67
CA VAL A 144 12.42 19.78 11.11
C VAL A 144 13.67 20.09 11.94
N GLN A 145 14.85 19.59 11.55
CA GLN A 145 16.10 19.88 12.24
C GLN A 145 16.44 21.39 12.30
N LYS A 146 15.93 22.21 11.37
CA LYS A 146 16.12 23.68 11.39
C LYS A 146 15.33 24.37 12.49
N ILE A 147 14.27 23.72 12.99
CA ILE A 147 13.32 24.30 13.94
C ILE A 147 13.29 23.58 15.29
N VAL A 148 14.19 22.59 15.49
CA VAL A 148 14.34 21.84 16.76
C VAL A 148 15.80 21.67 17.17
N PRO A 149 16.10 21.55 18.48
CA PRO A 149 17.42 21.14 18.97
C PRO A 149 17.80 19.72 18.49
N LYS A 150 19.09 19.47 18.24
CA LYS A 150 19.61 18.19 17.73
C LYS A 150 19.28 17.00 18.65
N GLU A 151 19.30 17.24 19.95
CA GLU A 151 19.05 16.27 21.02
C GLU A 151 17.58 15.87 21.06
N PHE A 152 16.69 16.79 20.67
CA PHE A 152 15.26 16.54 20.59
C PHE A 152 14.84 15.90 19.27
N MET A 153 15.69 15.95 18.23
CA MET A 153 15.38 15.48 16.89
C MET A 153 14.82 14.04 16.81
N PRO A 154 15.38 13.03 17.52
CA PRO A 154 14.82 11.68 17.49
C PRO A 154 13.38 11.61 18.00
N LYS A 155 13.10 12.33 19.10
CA LYS A 155 11.77 12.39 19.72
C LYS A 155 10.80 13.24 18.91
N ALA A 156 11.29 14.30 18.27
CA ALA A 156 10.53 15.15 17.36
C ALA A 156 10.04 14.35 16.15
N MET A 157 10.94 13.64 15.47
CA MET A 157 10.57 12.84 14.28
C MET A 157 9.63 11.68 14.63
N GLN A 158 9.79 11.05 15.80
CA GLN A 158 8.83 10.04 16.26
C GLN A 158 7.41 10.62 16.36
N LYS A 159 7.26 11.78 17.00
CA LYS A 159 5.97 12.47 17.14
C LYS A 159 5.40 12.96 15.80
N VAL A 160 6.25 13.47 14.92
CA VAL A 160 5.84 13.92 13.58
C VAL A 160 5.38 12.74 12.74
N GLY A 161 6.12 11.63 12.74
CA GLY A 161 5.73 10.40 12.05
C GLY A 161 4.41 9.83 12.57
N GLU A 162 4.19 9.86 13.89
CA GLU A 162 2.91 9.49 14.49
C GLU A 162 1.77 10.40 14.03
N ALA A 163 1.96 11.71 14.09
CA ALA A 163 0.95 12.68 13.66
C ALA A 163 0.59 12.54 12.18
N LEU A 164 1.59 12.37 11.30
CA LEU A 164 1.36 12.10 9.88
C LEU A 164 0.52 10.84 9.65
N ASN A 165 0.81 9.77 10.41
CA ASN A 165 0.04 8.53 10.30
C ASN A 165 -1.43 8.75 10.70
N TRP A 166 -1.71 9.47 11.79
CA TRP A 166 -3.07 9.82 12.18
C TRP A 166 -3.78 10.66 11.12
N VAL A 167 -3.08 11.65 10.54
CA VAL A 167 -3.66 12.53 9.53
C VAL A 167 -4.12 11.75 8.28
N VAL A 168 -3.33 10.78 7.83
CA VAL A 168 -3.56 10.06 6.58
C VAL A 168 -4.39 8.79 6.79
N PHE A 169 -4.02 7.96 7.76
CA PHE A 169 -4.60 6.63 7.96
C PHE A 169 -5.63 6.56 9.09
N ASN A 170 -5.88 7.67 9.80
CA ASN A 170 -6.74 7.73 10.98
C ASN A 170 -6.40 6.64 12.03
N SER A 171 -5.13 6.22 12.07
CA SER A 171 -4.63 5.18 12.96
C SER A 171 -3.10 5.27 13.06
N HIS A 172 -2.54 4.73 14.13
CA HIS A 172 -1.10 4.58 14.29
C HIS A 172 -0.75 3.21 14.85
N GLU A 173 0.11 2.48 14.15
CA GLU A 173 0.72 1.25 14.66
C GLU A 173 2.10 1.01 14.05
N LYS A 174 2.85 0.08 14.65
CA LYS A 174 4.16 -0.32 14.14
C LYS A 174 3.99 -0.94 12.75
N MET A 175 4.77 -0.45 11.78
CA MET A 175 4.71 -0.86 10.37
C MET A 175 3.38 -0.54 9.65
N LEU A 176 2.58 0.41 10.14
CA LEU A 176 1.31 0.80 9.52
C LEU A 176 1.42 1.05 8.02
N ARG A 177 2.47 1.77 7.59
CA ARG A 177 2.72 2.12 6.17
C ARG A 177 2.89 0.88 5.28
N ASN A 178 3.37 -0.24 5.83
CA ASN A 178 3.51 -1.51 5.12
C ASN A 178 2.21 -2.34 5.16
N LYS A 179 1.36 -2.13 6.17
CA LYS A 179 0.09 -2.87 6.35
C LYS A 179 -1.06 -2.25 5.55
N GLN A 180 -1.10 -0.92 5.48
CA GLN A 180 -2.12 -0.15 4.77
C GLN A 180 -1.66 0.20 3.34
N GLY A 181 -1.29 -0.81 2.55
CA GLY A 181 -0.68 -0.70 1.21
C GLY A 181 -1.54 -0.05 0.10
N ASP A 182 -2.41 0.88 0.47
CA ASP A 182 -3.22 1.72 -0.40
C ASP A 182 -2.35 2.83 -1.01
N GLU A 183 -2.18 2.78 -2.33
CA GLU A 183 -1.41 3.74 -3.13
C GLU A 183 -1.91 5.18 -2.94
N SER A 184 -3.23 5.39 -2.83
CA SER A 184 -3.80 6.72 -2.63
C SER A 184 -3.36 7.32 -1.30
N LYS A 185 -3.40 6.52 -0.23
CA LYS A 185 -2.96 6.94 1.11
C LYS A 185 -1.45 7.18 1.15
N GLN A 186 -0.65 6.33 0.49
CA GLN A 186 0.80 6.55 0.39
C GLN A 186 1.13 7.84 -0.36
N ARG A 187 0.40 8.14 -1.43
CA ARG A 187 0.52 9.40 -2.17
C ARG A 187 0.10 10.61 -1.33
N GLU A 188 -1.00 10.51 -0.58
CA GLU A 188 -1.43 11.56 0.36
C GLU A 188 -0.37 11.84 1.43
N LEU A 189 0.24 10.78 1.98
CA LEU A 189 1.31 10.88 2.95
C LEU A 189 2.53 11.59 2.35
N TRP A 190 2.98 11.17 1.17
CA TRP A 190 4.10 11.80 0.48
C TRP A 190 3.86 13.30 0.23
N GLN A 191 2.68 13.66 -0.28
CA GLN A 191 2.30 15.06 -0.51
C GLN A 191 2.29 15.87 0.79
N LEU A 192 1.81 15.27 1.88
CA LEU A 192 1.78 15.92 3.18
C LEU A 192 3.20 16.12 3.73
N GLU A 193 4.07 15.13 3.64
CA GLU A 193 5.48 15.20 4.06
C GLU A 193 6.21 16.33 3.31
N LYS A 194 6.07 16.39 1.98
CA LYS A 194 6.62 17.48 1.14
C LYS A 194 6.08 18.85 1.53
N LYS A 195 4.76 19.00 1.61
CA LYS A 195 4.13 20.27 1.96
C LYS A 195 4.58 20.79 3.31
N VAL A 196 4.73 19.90 4.30
CA VAL A 196 5.21 20.30 5.64
C VAL A 196 6.66 20.75 5.58
N ALA A 197 7.51 20.03 4.83
CA ALA A 197 8.91 20.43 4.64
C ALA A 197 9.02 21.82 3.99
N ASP A 198 8.24 22.08 2.93
CA ASP A 198 8.21 23.37 2.23
C ASP A 198 7.77 24.50 3.17
N LEU A 199 6.69 24.30 3.93
CA LEU A 199 6.20 25.30 4.90
C LEU A 199 7.23 25.65 5.99
N ILE A 200 8.06 24.68 6.40
CA ILE A 200 9.16 24.95 7.34
C ILE A 200 10.27 25.72 6.63
N ASN A 201 10.68 25.28 5.43
CA ASN A 201 11.75 25.89 4.65
C ASN A 201 11.44 27.34 4.24
N GLU A 202 10.18 27.64 3.93
CA GLU A 202 9.67 28.97 3.58
C GLU A 202 9.41 29.85 4.83
N GLY A 203 9.58 29.31 6.04
CA GLY A 203 9.46 30.07 7.29
C GLY A 203 8.03 30.25 7.80
N PHE A 204 7.02 29.61 7.20
CA PHE A 204 5.65 29.60 7.71
C PHE A 204 5.51 28.79 9.00
N ILE A 205 6.33 27.74 9.16
CA ILE A 205 6.42 26.94 10.39
C ILE A 205 7.82 27.11 10.98
N THR A 206 7.91 27.82 12.10
CA THR A 206 9.20 28.26 12.67
C THR A 206 9.63 27.48 13.91
N ASN A 207 8.77 26.66 14.49
CA ASN A 207 9.06 25.88 15.69
C ASN A 207 8.22 24.59 15.74
N PHE A 208 8.58 23.69 16.65
CA PHE A 208 7.93 22.39 16.80
C PHE A 208 6.44 22.46 17.16
N ASP A 209 6.04 23.43 17.99
CA ASP A 209 4.64 23.54 18.43
C ASP A 209 3.73 24.02 17.29
N ASN A 210 4.23 24.92 16.44
CA ASN A 210 3.56 25.36 15.22
C ASN A 210 3.37 24.18 14.25
N LEU A 211 4.39 23.32 14.12
CA LEU A 211 4.33 22.10 13.30
C LEU A 211 3.22 21.16 13.79
N ILE A 212 3.20 20.83 15.08
CA ILE A 212 2.19 19.94 15.65
C ILE A 212 0.78 20.55 15.55
N SER A 213 0.65 21.86 15.77
CA SER A 213 -0.63 22.58 15.62
C SER A 213 -1.15 22.50 14.18
N TYR A 214 -0.27 22.67 13.19
CA TYR A 214 -0.62 22.51 11.78
C TYR A 214 -1.10 21.08 11.49
N LEU A 215 -0.36 20.05 11.93
CA LEU A 215 -0.73 18.64 11.70
C LEU A 215 -2.06 18.28 12.37
N ARG A 216 -2.33 18.79 13.58
CA ARG A 216 -3.65 18.64 14.23
C ARG A 216 -4.77 19.26 13.42
N LYS A 217 -4.56 20.48 12.88
CA LYS A 217 -5.54 21.13 11.98
C LYS A 217 -5.79 20.31 10.72
N GLN A 218 -4.74 19.72 10.14
CA GLN A 218 -4.87 18.83 8.98
C GLN A 218 -5.65 17.54 9.32
N TYR A 219 -5.42 16.96 10.50
CA TYR A 219 -6.18 15.81 10.98
C TYR A 219 -7.66 16.17 11.12
N SER A 220 -7.96 17.30 11.80
CA SER A 220 -9.34 17.75 12.02
C SER A 220 -10.10 17.93 10.72
N LYS A 221 -9.49 18.60 9.74
CA LYS A 221 -10.10 18.85 8.42
C LYS A 221 -10.44 17.58 7.65
N ARG A 222 -9.62 16.54 7.77
CA ARG A 222 -9.76 15.29 7.00
C ARG A 222 -10.66 14.27 7.67
N ASN A 223 -10.63 14.20 9.00
CA ASN A 223 -11.21 13.08 9.74
C ASN A 223 -12.44 13.45 10.59
N TYR A 224 -12.80 14.74 10.71
CA TYR A 224 -14.05 15.16 11.36
C TYR A 224 -15.08 15.70 10.36
N PRO A 225 -16.36 15.36 10.52
CA PRO A 225 -17.45 16.01 9.79
C PRO A 225 -17.44 17.53 10.00
N ALA A 226 -17.72 18.29 8.94
CA ALA A 226 -17.69 19.76 8.94
C ALA A 226 -18.55 20.39 10.06
N VAL A 227 -19.65 19.72 10.45
CA VAL A 227 -20.56 20.14 11.53
C VAL A 227 -19.84 20.30 12.87
N PHE A 228 -18.82 19.48 13.15
CA PHE A 228 -18.05 19.55 14.41
C PHE A 228 -16.87 20.53 14.35
N GLN A 229 -16.50 21.02 13.15
CA GLN A 229 -15.39 21.98 12.98
C GLN A 229 -15.84 23.41 13.34
N LEU A 230 -17.12 23.75 13.12
CA LEU A 230 -17.71 25.08 13.39
C LEU A 230 -17.79 25.44 14.88
N GLN A 231 -17.82 24.45 15.78
CA GLN A 231 -17.89 24.72 17.24
C GLN A 231 -16.56 25.19 17.83
N GLN A 232 -15.42 24.85 17.21
CA GLN A 232 -14.09 25.27 17.69
C GLN A 232 -13.68 26.67 17.19
N GLU A 233 -14.22 27.14 16.06
CA GLU A 233 -13.96 28.50 15.57
C GLU A 233 -14.79 29.54 16.35
N ASN A 234 -16.02 29.19 16.76
CA ASN A 234 -16.90 30.10 17.51
C ASN A 234 -16.48 30.37 18.96
N THR A 235 -15.58 29.59 19.54
CA THR A 235 -15.08 29.82 20.91
C THR A 235 -13.98 30.88 20.97
N ASN A 236 -13.33 31.19 19.85
CA ASN A 236 -12.28 32.22 19.78
C ASN A 236 -12.82 33.63 19.44
N PHE A 237 -14.11 33.77 19.11
CA PHE A 237 -14.72 35.06 18.76
C PHE A 237 -15.41 35.77 19.94
N ILE A 238 -15.51 35.15 21.12
CA ILE A 238 -16.27 35.71 22.25
C ILE A 238 -15.41 36.59 23.19
N HIS A 239 -14.10 36.71 22.99
CA HIS A 239 -13.23 37.54 23.84
C HIS A 239 -12.81 38.89 23.26
N TYR A 240 -13.50 39.38 22.22
CA TYR A 240 -13.40 40.79 21.82
C TYR A 240 -14.78 41.46 21.85
N LYS A 241 -15.25 41.76 23.05
CA LYS A 241 -16.12 42.92 23.34
C LYS A 241 -15.76 43.46 24.72
#